data_AF-A0A7J8UXB9-F1
#
_entry.id   AF-A0A7J8UXB9-F1
#
_cell.length_a   1.000
_cell.length_b   1.000
_cell.length_c   1.000
_cell.angle_alpha   90.00
_cell.angle_beta   90.00
_cell.angle_gamma   90.00
#
_symmetry.space_group_name_H-M   'P 1'
#
loop_
_entity.id
_entity.type
_entity.pdbx_description
1 polymer ?
#
loop_
_entity_poly.entity_id
_entity_poly.type
_entity_poly.pdbx_seq_one_letter_code
_entity_poly.pdbx_strand_id
1 'polypeptide(L)'
;MLTGKNNSRRYTFKVGDDYLILYIGRRKVSSSLSRIRTNVELLSFLTVAAVERISKIVTNDLISLSEQELVDCDTLYNEGCNRGLMDSAFQFFIKNGGIDTEEDYPYHWLTSFSFCSSFQKNARIVSRDGYEDVPKNDENSLKKAMAN
;
A
#
# COMPACT_ATOMS: atom_id res chain seq x y z
N MET A 1 -18.49 6.27 10.57
CA MET A 1 -17.80 7.53 10.92
C MET A 1 -16.38 7.41 10.42
N LEU A 2 -16.01 8.20 9.40
CA LEU A 2 -14.67 8.19 8.80
C LEU A 2 -13.76 9.08 9.65
N THR A 3 -12.72 8.53 10.27
CA THR A 3 -11.67 9.35 10.89
C THR A 3 -10.75 9.85 9.79
N GLY A 4 -11.09 11.02 9.24
CA GLY A 4 -10.20 11.76 8.36
C GLY A 4 -8.89 12.10 9.05
N LYS A 5 -7.80 12.06 8.28
CA LYS A 5 -6.51 12.73 8.45
C LYS A 5 -6.32 13.34 9.85
N ASN A 6 -6.12 12.47 10.85
CA ASN A 6 -5.75 12.93 12.17
C ASN A 6 -4.35 13.54 12.03
N ASN A 7 -4.13 14.77 12.50
CA ASN A 7 -2.80 15.36 12.66
C ASN A 7 -2.07 14.62 13.80
N SER A 8 -1.85 13.33 13.59
CA SER A 8 -1.06 12.51 14.49
C SER A 8 0.40 12.97 14.37
N ARG A 9 1.05 12.99 15.52
CA ARG A 9 2.47 13.34 15.65
C ARG A 9 3.31 12.09 15.88
N ARG A 10 2.77 10.91 15.54
CA ARG A 10 3.38 9.62 15.81
C ARG A 10 4.78 9.55 15.19
N TYR A 11 4.89 10.02 13.95
CA TYR A 11 6.15 10.01 13.20
C TYR A 11 6.92 11.33 13.26
N THR A 12 6.49 12.31 14.06
CA THR A 12 7.28 13.52 14.26
C THR A 12 8.57 13.19 15.02
N PHE A 13 9.71 13.54 14.43
CA PHE A 13 11.02 13.39 15.05
C PHE A 13 11.17 14.28 16.30
N LYS A 14 11.76 13.73 17.36
CA LYS A 14 12.17 14.46 18.56
C LYS A 14 13.65 14.22 18.83
N VAL A 15 14.33 15.27 19.29
CA VAL A 15 15.74 15.20 19.68
C VAL A 15 15.89 14.16 20.80
N GLY A 16 16.73 13.15 20.56
CA GLY A 16 16.95 12.02 21.47
C GLY A 16 16.24 10.72 21.07
N ASP A 17 15.43 10.74 20.01
CA ASP A 17 14.90 9.50 19.46
C ASP A 17 16.00 8.71 18.73
N ASP A 18 16.15 7.42 19.04
CA ASP A 18 17.09 6.49 18.40
C ASP A 18 16.31 5.35 17.73
N TYR A 19 16.60 5.03 16.47
CA TYR A 19 15.85 4.02 15.72
C TYR A 19 16.76 3.17 14.86
N LEU A 20 16.54 1.86 14.92
CA LEU A 20 17.24 0.90 14.09
C LEU A 20 16.41 0.66 12.82
N ILE A 21 16.98 0.94 11.64
CA ILE A 21 16.31 0.61 10.38
C ILE A 21 16.33 -0.91 10.20
N LEU A 22 15.16 -1.54 10.36
CA LEU A 22 14.99 -2.96 10.09
C LEU A 22 14.97 -3.20 8.58
N TYR A 23 16.05 -3.80 8.07
CA TYR A 23 16.12 -4.30 6.70
C TYR A 23 15.34 -5.62 6.60
N ILE A 24 14.11 -5.51 6.12
CA ILE A 24 13.26 -6.66 5.80
C ILE A 24 13.52 -7.03 4.33
N GLY A 25 13.66 -8.33 4.05
CA GLY A 25 14.10 -8.85 2.75
C GLY A 25 13.38 -8.25 1.54
N ARG A 26 14.06 -8.26 0.38
CA ARG A 26 13.49 -7.68 -0.85
C ARG A 26 12.25 -8.45 -1.29
N ARG A 27 11.18 -7.73 -1.63
CA ARG A 27 10.06 -8.28 -2.38
C ARG A 27 10.61 -8.92 -3.66
N LYS A 28 10.18 -10.15 -3.96
CA LYS A 28 10.43 -10.72 -5.29
C LYS A 28 9.57 -9.94 -6.27
N VAL A 29 10.20 -8.95 -6.89
CA VAL A 29 9.64 -8.22 -8.03
C VAL A 29 9.31 -9.27 -9.10
N SER A 30 8.03 -9.47 -9.38
CA SER A 30 7.59 -10.29 -10.52
C SER A 30 8.34 -9.82 -11.75
N SER A 31 8.89 -10.73 -12.56
CA SER A 31 9.68 -10.39 -13.77
C SER A 31 8.95 -9.47 -14.76
N SER A 32 7.62 -9.38 -14.62
CA SER A 32 6.71 -8.47 -15.32
C SER A 32 6.92 -6.98 -14.99
N LEU A 33 7.52 -6.64 -13.84
CA LEU A 33 7.82 -5.26 -13.40
C LEU A 33 8.96 -4.58 -14.17
N SER A 34 9.63 -5.31 -15.08
CA SER A 34 10.51 -4.69 -16.08
C SER A 34 9.79 -3.74 -17.04
N ARG A 35 8.45 -3.63 -16.95
CA ARG A 35 7.58 -2.76 -17.75
C ARG A 35 6.54 -2.01 -16.90
N ILE A 36 6.96 -1.28 -15.86
CA ILE A 36 6.10 -0.21 -15.31
C ILE A 36 5.92 0.83 -16.43
N ARG A 37 4.72 0.90 -17.02
CA ARG A 37 4.43 1.76 -18.18
C ARG A 37 3.64 2.99 -17.79
N THR A 38 2.97 2.99 -16.64
CA THR A 38 2.09 4.08 -16.21
C THR A 38 2.28 4.47 -14.74
N ASN A 39 1.90 5.70 -14.40
CA ASN A 39 1.89 6.19 -13.01
C ASN A 39 0.92 5.40 -12.11
N VAL A 40 -0.13 4.80 -12.69
CA VAL A 40 -1.15 4.01 -11.99
C VAL A 40 -0.54 2.72 -11.45
N GLU A 41 0.19 1.99 -12.30
CA GLU A 41 0.87 0.75 -11.95
C GLU A 41 1.94 0.99 -10.88
N LEU A 42 2.70 2.09 -11.01
CA LEU A 42 3.71 2.47 -10.02
C LEU A 42 3.09 2.73 -8.64
N LEU A 43 1.99 3.47 -8.59
CA LEU A 43 1.31 3.76 -7.32
C LEU A 43 0.80 2.49 -6.65
N SER A 44 0.22 1.59 -7.45
CA SER A 44 -0.32 0.32 -6.96
C SER A 44 0.79 -0.55 -6.39
N PHE A 45 1.91 -0.68 -7.13
CA PHE A 45 3.10 -1.41 -6.68
C PHE A 45 3.67 -0.88 -5.37
N LEU A 46 3.82 0.45 -5.24
CA LEU A 46 4.37 1.07 -4.03
C LEU A 46 3.44 0.87 -2.82
N THR A 47 2.13 1.01 -3.02
CA THR A 47 1.16 0.82 -1.94
C THR A 47 1.16 -0.63 -1.47
N VAL A 48 1.09 -1.58 -2.40
CA VAL A 48 1.14 -3.01 -2.08
C VAL A 48 2.43 -3.36 -1.32
N ALA A 49 3.59 -2.91 -1.80
CA ALA A 49 4.86 -3.16 -1.13
C ALA A 49 4.91 -2.60 0.31
N ALA A 50 4.29 -1.45 0.56
CA ALA A 50 4.18 -0.89 1.91
C ALA A 50 3.31 -1.75 2.83
N VAL A 51 2.15 -2.21 2.33
CA VAL A 51 1.23 -3.07 3.09
C VAL A 51 1.85 -4.44 3.38
N GLU A 52 2.47 -5.08 2.39
CA GLU A 52 3.17 -6.37 2.57
C GLU A 52 4.26 -6.26 3.63
N ARG A 53 5.02 -5.17 3.63
CA ARG A 53 6.09 -4.93 4.61
C ARG A 53 5.54 -4.80 6.03
N ILE A 54 4.48 -4.00 6.22
CA ILE A 54 3.83 -3.85 7.52
C ILE A 54 3.23 -5.19 7.97
N SER A 55 2.60 -5.93 7.05
CA SER A 55 2.08 -7.27 7.33
C SER A 55 3.19 -8.18 7.85
N LYS A 56 4.37 -8.19 7.21
CA LYS A 56 5.54 -8.95 7.66
C LYS A 56 6.05 -8.52 9.03
N ILE A 57 6.00 -7.23 9.38
CA ILE A 57 6.38 -6.74 10.71
C ILE A 57 5.41 -7.25 11.78
N VAL A 58 4.11 -7.13 11.52
CA VAL A 58 3.06 -7.41 12.52
C VAL A 58 2.79 -8.91 12.67
N THR A 59 2.74 -9.65 11.56
CA THR A 59 2.34 -11.06 11.53
C THR A 59 3.52 -12.02 11.44
N ASN A 60 4.72 -11.52 11.13
CA ASN A 60 5.88 -12.32 10.73
C ASN A 60 5.68 -13.16 9.45
N ASP A 61 4.62 -12.90 8.67
CA ASP A 61 4.36 -13.56 7.40
C ASP A 61 4.45 -12.57 6.23
N LEU A 62 5.23 -12.94 5.21
CA LEU A 62 5.36 -12.15 3.99
C LEU A 62 4.41 -12.76 2.95
N ILE A 63 3.25 -12.14 2.79
CA ILE A 63 2.24 -12.57 1.82
C ILE A 63 2.37 -11.66 0.60
N SER A 64 2.43 -12.26 -0.58
CA SER A 64 2.44 -11.49 -1.84
C SER A 64 1.02 -11.11 -2.19
N LEU A 65 0.77 -9.81 -2.29
CA LEU A 65 -0.54 -9.20 -2.56
C LEU A 65 -0.67 -8.82 -4.04
N SER A 66 -1.90 -8.78 -4.55
CA SER A 66 -2.20 -8.46 -5.95
C SER A 66 -2.20 -6.96 -6.22
N GLU A 67 -1.24 -6.46 -7.00
CA GLU A 67 -1.32 -5.10 -7.55
C GLU A 67 -2.46 -4.93 -8.54
N GLN A 68 -2.85 -6.00 -9.24
CA GLN A 68 -3.82 -5.94 -10.31
C GLN A 68 -5.24 -5.69 -9.78
N GLU A 69 -5.61 -6.30 -8.65
CA GLU A 69 -6.90 -6.02 -8.03
C GLU A 69 -7.01 -4.52 -7.67
N LEU A 70 -5.93 -3.90 -7.18
CA LEU A 70 -5.94 -2.47 -6.89
C LEU A 70 -6.10 -1.63 -8.16
N VAL A 71 -5.48 -2.02 -9.28
CA VAL A 71 -5.65 -1.35 -10.58
C VAL A 71 -7.07 -1.52 -11.13
N ASP A 72 -7.68 -2.69 -10.98
CA ASP A 72 -8.99 -3.02 -11.56
C ASP A 72 -10.17 -2.55 -10.68
N CYS A 73 -10.01 -2.54 -9.35
CA CYS A 73 -11.08 -2.36 -8.37
C CYS A 73 -11.05 -1.02 -7.61
N ASP A 74 -9.92 -0.31 -7.55
CA ASP A 74 -9.89 1.02 -6.91
C ASP A 74 -10.54 2.07 -7.83
N THR A 75 -11.87 2.10 -7.80
CA THR A 75 -12.71 3.04 -8.56
C THR A 75 -12.54 4.49 -8.11
N LEU A 76 -12.01 4.74 -6.91
CA LEU A 76 -11.74 6.09 -6.41
C LEU A 76 -10.55 6.75 -7.13
N TYR A 77 -9.74 5.96 -7.82
CA TYR A 77 -8.68 6.45 -8.71
C TYR A 77 -9.24 7.27 -9.89
N ASN A 78 -10.49 7.04 -10.28
CA ASN A 78 -11.11 7.64 -11.47
C ASN A 78 -11.88 8.94 -11.18
N GLU A 79 -11.94 9.42 -9.93
CA GLU A 79 -12.64 10.67 -9.56
C GLU A 79 -11.72 11.92 -9.64
N GLY A 80 -11.21 12.20 -10.84
CA GLY A 80 -10.73 13.53 -11.23
C GLY A 80 -9.37 14.00 -10.67
N CYS A 81 -9.10 15.30 -10.89
CA CYS A 81 -7.79 15.96 -10.75
C CYS A 81 -7.25 16.12 -9.30
N ASN A 82 -7.91 15.52 -8.31
CA ASN A 82 -7.59 15.76 -6.89
C ASN A 82 -7.23 14.53 -6.07
N ARG A 83 -7.38 13.29 -6.55
CA ARG A 83 -7.00 12.08 -5.77
C ARG A 83 -6.56 10.90 -6.65
N GLY A 84 -5.34 10.97 -7.15
CA GLY A 84 -4.54 9.80 -7.56
C GLY A 84 -3.37 9.63 -6.59
N LEU A 85 -3.65 9.27 -5.33
CA LEU A 85 -2.70 9.32 -4.22
C LEU A 85 -2.76 8.03 -3.40
N MET A 86 -1.63 7.63 -2.79
CA MET A 86 -1.51 6.42 -1.95
C MET A 86 -2.60 6.34 -0.87
N ASP A 87 -3.08 7.49 -0.37
CA ASP A 87 -4.21 7.61 0.55
C ASP A 87 -5.49 6.91 0.05
N SER A 88 -5.80 6.99 -1.24
CA SER A 88 -6.96 6.32 -1.85
C SER A 88 -6.81 4.82 -1.79
N ALA A 89 -5.63 4.33 -2.20
CA ALA A 89 -5.33 2.92 -2.19
C ALA A 89 -5.37 2.35 -0.76
N PHE A 90 -4.75 3.02 0.22
CA PHE A 90 -4.88 2.63 1.63
C PHE A 90 -6.32 2.66 2.13
N GLN A 91 -7.12 3.62 1.69
CA GLN A 91 -8.55 3.66 2.01
C GLN A 91 -9.32 2.49 1.37
N PHE A 92 -8.97 2.11 0.14
CA PHE A 92 -9.53 0.94 -0.52
C PHE A 92 -9.20 -0.33 0.26
N PHE A 93 -7.93 -0.56 0.62
CA PHE A 93 -7.51 -1.68 1.48
C PHE A 93 -8.37 -1.80 2.75
N ILE A 94 -8.56 -0.68 3.47
CA ILE A 94 -9.33 -0.66 4.72
C ILE A 94 -10.81 -0.95 4.47
N LYS A 95 -11.41 -0.35 3.42
CA LYS A 95 -12.83 -0.53 3.10
C LYS A 95 -13.14 -1.92 2.55
N ASN A 96 -12.24 -2.47 1.74
CA ASN A 96 -12.38 -3.79 1.12
C ASN A 96 -12.03 -4.92 2.11
N GLY A 97 -11.38 -4.58 3.24
CA GLY A 97 -10.99 -5.55 4.26
C GLY A 97 -9.74 -6.35 3.91
N GLY A 98 -8.88 -5.77 3.07
CA GLY A 98 -7.76 -6.43 2.40
C GLY A 98 -7.96 -6.51 0.89
N ILE A 99 -7.00 -7.15 0.22
CA ILE A 99 -7.05 -7.50 -1.20
C ILE A 99 -6.52 -8.93 -1.35
N ASP A 100 -6.73 -9.54 -2.49
CA ASP A 100 -6.30 -10.87 -2.85
C ASP A 100 -4.77 -11.01 -2.95
N THR A 101 -4.31 -12.25 -2.89
CA THR A 101 -2.90 -12.57 -3.10
C THR A 101 -2.55 -12.48 -4.59
N GLU A 102 -1.27 -12.30 -4.91
CA GLU A 102 -0.79 -12.37 -6.31
C GLU A 102 -1.08 -13.74 -6.96
N GLU A 103 -1.27 -14.80 -6.16
CA GLU A 103 -1.65 -16.13 -6.67
C GLU A 103 -3.14 -16.20 -7.02
N ASP A 104 -4.02 -15.62 -6.19
CA ASP A 104 -5.47 -15.62 -6.40
C ASP A 104 -5.92 -14.60 -7.45
N TYR A 105 -5.21 -13.46 -7.57
CA TYR A 105 -5.46 -12.41 -8.56
C TYR A 105 -4.14 -12.00 -9.24
N PRO A 106 -3.65 -12.78 -10.22
CA PRO A 106 -2.34 -12.52 -10.84
C PRO A 106 -2.29 -11.23 -11.67
N TYR A 107 -1.11 -10.64 -11.78
CA TYR A 107 -0.89 -9.50 -12.66
C TYR A 107 -1.13 -9.83 -14.14
N HIS A 108 -1.90 -8.98 -14.83
CA HIS A 108 -2.28 -9.17 -16.22
C HIS A 108 -1.96 -7.92 -17.05
N TRP A 109 -0.91 -8.02 -17.87
CA TRP A 109 -0.35 -6.94 -18.68
C TRP A 109 -1.25 -6.40 -19.81
N LEU A 110 -2.43 -6.99 -20.05
CA LEU A 110 -3.15 -6.85 -21.33
C LEU A 110 -4.40 -5.98 -21.34
N THR A 111 -4.88 -5.48 -20.20
CA THR A 111 -6.14 -4.72 -20.24
C THR A 111 -6.15 -3.68 -19.15
N SER A 112 -5.95 -2.41 -19.52
CA SER A 112 -6.25 -1.25 -18.68
C SER A 112 -7.74 -1.10 -18.33
N PHE A 113 -8.55 -2.13 -18.64
CA PHE A 113 -9.99 -2.24 -18.44
C PHE A 113 -10.36 -3.72 -18.25
N SER A 114 -9.66 -4.42 -17.37
CA SER A 114 -10.22 -5.64 -16.79
C SER A 114 -11.32 -5.22 -15.80
N PHE A 115 -12.46 -5.90 -15.81
CA PHE A 115 -13.50 -5.64 -14.84
C PHE A 115 -13.05 -6.17 -13.48
N CYS A 116 -13.20 -5.36 -12.42
CA CYS A 116 -12.99 -5.82 -11.05
C CYS A 116 -13.72 -7.17 -10.85
N SER A 117 -12.94 -8.24 -10.67
CA SER A 117 -13.50 -9.58 -10.51
C SER A 117 -14.25 -9.64 -9.18
N SER A 118 -15.50 -10.07 -9.21
CA SER A 118 -16.33 -10.21 -8.00
C SER A 118 -15.95 -11.42 -7.13
N PHE A 119 -15.04 -12.27 -7.61
CA PHE A 119 -14.48 -13.40 -6.85
C PHE A 119 -13.36 -12.92 -5.92
N GLN A 120 -13.71 -12.03 -5.01
CA GLN A 120 -12.81 -11.50 -3.98
C GLN A 120 -12.67 -12.55 -2.88
N LYS A 121 -11.47 -13.13 -2.75
CA LYS A 121 -11.09 -13.96 -1.61
C LYS A 121 -10.25 -13.17 -0.61
N ASN A 122 -10.52 -11.86 -0.51
CA ASN A 122 -9.75 -10.86 0.24
C ASN A 122 -8.89 -11.50 1.31
N ALA A 123 -7.60 -11.60 1.04
CA ALA A 123 -6.68 -12.10 2.04
C ALA A 123 -6.84 -11.16 3.23
N ARG A 124 -7.18 -11.72 4.40
CA ARG A 124 -7.40 -10.97 5.65
C ARG A 124 -6.07 -10.43 6.15
N ILE A 125 -5.50 -9.50 5.40
CA ILE A 125 -4.21 -8.91 5.65
C ILE A 125 -4.47 -7.62 6.40
N VAL A 126 -3.77 -7.51 7.51
CA VAL A 126 -3.92 -6.52 8.56
C VAL A 126 -3.97 -5.11 7.98
N SER A 127 -5.14 -4.48 8.02
CA SER A 127 -5.27 -3.01 8.02
C SER A 127 -6.67 -2.59 8.45
N ARG A 128 -6.93 -2.62 9.76
CA ARG A 128 -8.14 -2.03 10.34
C ARG A 128 -7.89 -0.70 11.05
N ASP A 129 -6.62 -0.31 11.20
CA ASP A 129 -6.24 0.76 12.13
C ASP A 129 -6.08 2.14 11.45
N GLY A 130 -5.80 2.18 10.14
CA GLY A 130 -5.75 3.42 9.35
C GLY A 130 -4.40 3.69 8.67
N TYR A 131 -4.26 4.89 8.10
CA TYR A 131 -3.03 5.42 7.52
C TYR A 131 -2.78 6.85 8.01
N GLU A 132 -1.54 7.32 7.93
CA GLU A 132 -1.11 8.64 8.40
C GLU A 132 0.01 9.20 7.50
N ASP A 133 -0.01 10.51 7.28
CA ASP A 133 1.06 11.20 6.55
C ASP A 133 2.25 11.50 7.47
N VAL A 134 3.45 11.22 6.97
CA VAL A 134 4.69 11.73 7.57
C VAL A 134 4.76 13.25 7.36
N PRO A 135 5.27 14.04 8.34
CA PRO A 135 5.56 15.45 8.16
C PRO A 135 6.32 15.73 6.87
N LYS A 136 5.83 16.70 6.08
CA LYS A 136 6.44 17.06 4.80
C LYS A 136 7.84 17.62 4.99
N ASN A 137 8.76 17.23 4.11
CA ASN A 137 10.14 17.73 4.06
C ASN A 137 10.95 17.50 5.35
N ASP A 138 10.62 16.45 6.12
CA ASP A 138 11.37 16.07 7.32
C ASP A 138 11.91 14.64 7.18
N GLU A 139 13.17 14.54 6.75
CA GLU A 139 13.85 13.26 6.56
C GLU A 139 14.01 12.47 7.87
N ASN A 140 14.10 13.14 9.01
CA ASN A 140 14.23 12.47 10.30
C ASN A 140 12.90 11.84 10.71
N SER A 141 11.79 12.53 10.47
CA SER A 141 10.45 11.98 10.62
C SER A 141 10.20 10.81 9.65
N LEU A 142 10.74 10.88 8.43
CA LEU A 142 10.67 9.76 7.48
C LEU A 142 11.46 8.53 7.96
N LYS A 143 12.70 8.72 8.43
CA LYS A 143 13.51 7.63 9.00
C LYS A 143 12.82 6.97 10.20
N LYS A 144 12.22 7.78 11.08
CA LYS A 144 11.40 7.30 12.19
C LYS A 144 10.24 6.44 11.72
N ALA A 145 9.52 6.87 10.67
CA ALA A 145 8.41 6.10 10.11
C ALA A 145 8.86 4.77 9.50
N MET A 146 10.06 4.72 8.90
CA MET A 146 10.60 3.48 8.30
C MET A 146 11.16 2.47 9.30
N ALA A 147 11.38 2.88 10.55
CA ALA A 147 11.97 2.05 11.59
C ALA A 147 10.94 1.40 12.53
N ASN A 148 9.66 1.79 12.43
CA ASN A 148 8.55 1.25 13.24
C ASN A 148 7.73 0.22 12.47
#